data_AF-W7UWU8-F1
#
_entry.id   AF-W7UWU8-F1
#
_cell.length_a   1.000
_cell.length_b   1.000
_cell.length_c   1.000
_cell.angle_alpha   90.00
_cell.angle_beta   90.00
_cell.angle_gamma   90.00
#
_symmetry.space_group_name_H-M   'P 1'
#
loop_
_entity.id
_entity.type
_entity.pdbx_description
1 polymer ?
#
loop_
_entity_poly.entity_id
_entity_poly.type
_entity_poly.pdbx_seq_one_letter_code
_entity_poly.pdbx_strand_id
1 'polypeptide(L)'
;MKKSIRKIAAVLSAAVIGVLPMAGSLTADAALPNDRVKNYYGDVDHSGAVGINDYNQVYYWATHQQYLNSDQRKRADINADGVITVSDADKILDYYVKNAAGQKILGDANGNGTVDLNDVLKVQTFCATHSTQSNINLIRADVNADGVMNMCDYKLIYFYVLGKIDSLYVNWGDVDSDGYVTNSDARKLERDILNNSFTNLSAAERRRADVNIDGKIDNEDVAAIAFYVSTSYFNWYK
;
A
#
# COMPACT_ATOMS: atom_id res chain seq x y z
N MET A 1 -26.28 -13.88 -52.57
CA MET A 1 -24.95 -13.45 -52.10
C MET A 1 -25.04 -12.07 -51.46
N LYS A 2 -24.32 -11.88 -50.35
CA LYS A 2 -24.12 -10.66 -49.53
C LYS A 2 -25.35 -10.15 -48.76
N LYS A 3 -25.57 -10.71 -47.57
CA LYS A 3 -26.38 -10.10 -46.50
C LYS A 3 -25.63 -8.88 -45.94
N SER A 4 -26.37 -7.78 -45.87
CA SER A 4 -26.05 -6.51 -45.22
C SER A 4 -25.56 -6.68 -43.78
N ILE A 5 -24.37 -6.15 -43.48
CA ILE A 5 -23.83 -5.97 -42.13
C ILE A 5 -24.55 -4.79 -41.50
N ARG A 6 -25.38 -5.04 -40.49
CA ARG A 6 -25.96 -4.03 -39.60
C ARG A 6 -25.43 -4.28 -38.18
N LYS A 7 -24.83 -3.23 -37.61
CA LYS A 7 -24.77 -2.92 -36.16
C LYS A 7 -23.92 -3.85 -35.26
N ILE A 8 -22.66 -3.48 -35.04
CA ILE A 8 -21.92 -3.78 -33.80
C ILE A 8 -21.51 -2.43 -33.18
N ALA A 9 -22.51 -1.67 -32.80
CA ALA A 9 -22.40 -0.53 -31.90
C ALA A 9 -23.65 -0.62 -31.00
N ALA A 10 -23.44 -0.63 -29.69
CA ALA A 10 -24.45 -0.81 -28.63
C ALA A 10 -24.93 -2.24 -28.33
N VAL A 11 -24.08 -3.06 -27.69
CA VAL A 11 -24.49 -4.02 -26.63
C VAL A 11 -23.30 -4.21 -25.69
N LEU A 12 -23.19 -3.38 -24.65
CA LEU A 12 -22.50 -3.68 -23.38
C LEU A 12 -23.01 -2.72 -22.28
N SER A 13 -24.31 -2.40 -22.32
CA SER A 13 -25.03 -1.71 -21.26
C SER A 13 -26.23 -2.57 -20.87
N ALA A 14 -26.44 -2.71 -19.56
CA ALA A 14 -27.51 -3.46 -18.90
C ALA A 14 -27.41 -5.00 -18.92
N ALA A 15 -26.50 -5.57 -18.12
CA ALA A 15 -26.72 -6.82 -17.34
C ALA A 15 -25.44 -7.31 -16.62
N VAL A 16 -24.96 -6.55 -15.64
CA VAL A 16 -24.48 -7.15 -14.37
C VAL A 16 -25.18 -6.36 -13.26
N ILE A 17 -26.41 -6.78 -13.00
CA ILE A 17 -27.26 -6.37 -11.88
C ILE A 17 -26.93 -7.29 -10.72
N GLY A 18 -26.79 -6.75 -9.51
CA GLY A 18 -26.89 -7.54 -8.30
C GLY A 18 -26.55 -6.77 -7.02
N VAL A 19 -27.57 -6.18 -6.40
CA VAL A 19 -27.61 -5.66 -5.01
C VAL A 19 -27.13 -4.22 -4.79
N LEU A 20 -28.03 -3.28 -5.06
CA LEU A 20 -28.23 -2.12 -4.17
C LEU A 20 -29.67 -2.19 -3.67
N PRO A 21 -29.94 -2.41 -2.37
CA PRO A 21 -31.25 -2.16 -1.81
C PRO A 21 -31.44 -0.65 -1.68
N MET A 22 -32.49 -0.13 -2.32
CA MET A 22 -33.01 1.20 -2.03
C MET A 22 -33.60 1.23 -0.62
N ALA A 23 -33.22 2.25 0.13
CA ALA A 23 -33.84 2.83 1.33
C ALA A 23 -34.76 1.92 2.16
N GLY A 24 -34.26 1.49 3.33
CA GLY A 24 -35.09 1.04 4.44
C GLY A 24 -34.63 -0.24 5.13
N SER A 25 -33.44 -0.27 5.72
CA SER A 25 -33.15 -1.01 6.97
C SER A 25 -31.71 -0.73 7.39
N LEU A 26 -31.53 0.01 8.49
CA LEU A 26 -30.34 -0.03 9.31
C LEU A 26 -30.32 -1.39 10.02
N THR A 27 -29.88 -2.47 9.38
CA THR A 27 -29.47 -3.68 10.10
C THR A 27 -28.44 -4.51 9.32
N ALA A 28 -27.30 -4.72 9.98
CA ALA A 28 -26.25 -5.71 9.76
C ALA A 28 -25.33 -5.50 8.54
N ASP A 29 -24.11 -5.06 8.87
CA ASP A 29 -22.90 -5.10 8.06
C ASP A 29 -22.74 -6.44 7.34
N ALA A 30 -23.00 -6.44 6.03
CA ALA A 30 -22.40 -7.42 5.14
C ALA A 30 -20.95 -6.97 4.92
N ALA A 31 -20.07 -7.39 5.84
CA ALA A 31 -18.62 -7.16 5.75
C ALA A 31 -18.12 -7.56 4.35
N LEU A 32 -17.52 -6.59 3.66
CA LEU A 32 -16.80 -6.81 2.42
C LEU A 32 -15.70 -7.87 2.65
N PRO A 33 -15.41 -8.73 1.65
CA PRO A 33 -14.40 -9.76 1.81
C PRO A 33 -13.01 -9.14 2.00
N ASN A 34 -12.47 -9.27 3.22
CA ASN A 34 -11.15 -8.82 3.67
C ASN A 34 -10.88 -7.31 3.50
N ASP A 35 -11.28 -6.51 4.49
CA ASP A 35 -10.34 -5.47 4.95
C ASP A 35 -9.06 -6.21 5.36
N ARG A 36 -8.04 -6.21 4.50
CA ARG A 36 -6.72 -6.67 4.92
C ARG A 36 -6.32 -5.77 6.08
N VAL A 37 -6.18 -6.35 7.26
CA VAL A 37 -5.85 -5.60 8.48
C VAL A 37 -4.56 -4.83 8.22
N LYS A 38 -4.66 -3.50 8.21
CA LYS A 38 -3.48 -2.62 8.13
C LYS A 38 -2.66 -2.87 9.38
N ASN A 39 -1.48 -3.43 9.17
CA ASN A 39 -0.58 -3.82 10.24
C ASN A 39 0.35 -2.68 10.63
N TYR A 40 0.54 -1.65 9.80
CA TYR A 40 1.38 -0.48 10.11
C TYR A 40 2.70 -0.90 10.78
N TYR A 41 3.46 -1.73 10.06
CA TYR A 41 4.60 -2.46 10.62
C TYR A 41 5.58 -1.51 11.31
N GLY A 42 5.95 -1.83 12.53
CA GLY A 42 6.84 -1.02 13.36
C GLY A 42 6.19 0.14 14.09
N ASP A 43 4.97 0.58 13.76
CA ASP A 43 4.21 1.61 14.51
C ASP A 43 3.31 0.93 15.56
N VAL A 44 3.96 0.39 16.58
CA VAL A 44 3.34 -0.40 17.65
C VAL A 44 2.45 0.47 18.54
N ASP A 45 2.82 1.72 18.84
CA ASP A 45 1.94 2.64 19.59
C ASP A 45 0.82 3.27 18.75
N HIS A 46 0.83 3.11 17.42
CA HIS A 46 -0.17 3.69 16.52
C HIS A 46 -0.14 5.23 16.54
N SER A 47 1.04 5.80 16.73
CA SER A 47 1.25 7.25 16.69
C SER A 47 1.24 7.82 15.28
N GLY A 48 1.26 6.97 14.24
CA GLY A 48 1.40 7.35 12.84
C GLY A 48 2.86 7.44 12.39
N ALA A 49 3.82 7.09 13.24
CA ALA A 49 5.24 7.11 12.89
C ALA A 49 6.02 6.04 13.66
N VAL A 50 6.85 5.28 12.94
CA VAL A 50 7.80 4.34 13.56
C VAL A 50 8.89 5.11 14.31
N GLY A 51 8.95 4.93 15.63
CA GLY A 51 9.79 5.70 16.53
C GLY A 51 10.40 4.89 17.69
N ILE A 52 11.06 5.63 18.59
CA ILE A 52 11.73 5.04 19.77
C ILE A 52 10.75 4.41 20.77
N ASN A 53 9.50 4.90 20.80
CA ASN A 53 8.45 4.32 21.65
C ASN A 53 8.07 2.92 21.18
N ASP A 54 8.02 2.68 19.88
CA ASP A 54 7.75 1.36 19.31
C ASP A 54 8.88 0.39 19.62
N TYR A 55 10.12 0.83 19.45
CA TYR A 55 11.30 0.08 19.86
C TYR A 55 11.19 -0.36 21.33
N ASN A 56 10.88 0.57 22.23
CA ASN A 56 10.77 0.26 23.66
C ASN A 56 9.67 -0.76 23.94
N GLN A 57 8.51 -0.67 23.27
CA GLN A 57 7.42 -1.63 23.43
C GLN A 57 7.83 -3.04 23.00
N VAL A 58 8.45 -3.19 21.83
CA VAL A 58 8.92 -4.49 21.34
C VAL A 58 10.05 -5.02 22.20
N TYR A 59 10.99 -4.17 22.60
CA TYR A 59 12.10 -4.53 23.46
C TYR A 59 11.62 -5.02 24.83
N TYR A 60 10.72 -4.30 25.49
CA TYR A 60 10.18 -4.71 26.79
C TYR A 60 9.29 -5.94 26.71
N TRP A 61 8.56 -6.14 25.62
CA TRP A 61 7.88 -7.41 25.36
C TRP A 61 8.88 -8.57 25.34
N ALA A 62 9.97 -8.43 24.57
CA ALA A 62 10.97 -9.47 24.39
C ALA A 62 11.81 -9.77 25.65
N THR A 63 11.95 -8.81 26.57
CA THR A 63 12.92 -8.89 27.68
C THR A 63 12.31 -8.80 29.09
N HIS A 64 11.15 -8.15 29.27
CA HIS A 64 10.61 -7.79 30.59
C HIS A 64 9.13 -8.18 30.80
N GLN A 65 8.55 -9.02 29.91
CA GLN A 65 7.17 -9.52 30.01
C GLN A 65 6.08 -8.43 30.05
N GLN A 66 6.31 -7.27 29.41
CA GLN A 66 5.25 -6.30 29.11
C GLN A 66 4.20 -6.94 28.19
N TYR A 67 2.94 -6.50 28.27
CA TYR A 67 1.86 -7.06 27.46
C TYR A 67 1.60 -6.22 26.22
N LEU A 68 1.75 -6.83 25.04
CA LEU A 68 1.25 -6.28 23.77
C LEU A 68 -0.13 -6.87 23.46
N ASN A 69 -1.07 -6.01 23.07
CA ASN A 69 -2.37 -6.46 22.60
C ASN A 69 -2.28 -7.15 21.23
N SER A 70 -3.38 -7.75 20.76
CA SER A 70 -3.35 -8.55 19.53
C SER A 70 -2.92 -7.79 18.28
N ASP A 71 -3.26 -6.51 18.17
CA ASP A 71 -2.89 -5.72 17.00
C ASP A 71 -1.46 -5.22 17.11
N GLN A 72 -1.03 -4.76 18.29
CA GLN A 72 0.36 -4.41 18.58
C GLN A 72 1.32 -5.56 18.23
N ARG A 73 0.94 -6.80 18.54
CA ARG A 73 1.74 -7.97 18.19
C ARG A 73 1.92 -8.14 16.67
N LYS A 74 0.89 -7.85 15.86
CA LYS A 74 1.02 -7.89 14.40
C LYS A 74 1.96 -6.82 13.87
N ARG A 75 1.96 -5.64 14.51
CA ARG A 75 2.86 -4.52 14.12
C ARG A 75 4.29 -4.74 14.60
N ALA A 76 4.46 -5.53 15.66
CA ALA A 76 5.74 -5.79 16.31
C ALA A 76 6.55 -6.91 15.64
N ASP A 77 5.91 -7.89 15.00
CA ASP A 77 6.60 -8.95 14.22
C ASP A 77 6.98 -8.41 12.83
N ILE A 78 8.05 -7.61 12.79
CA ILE A 78 8.41 -6.83 11.59
C ILE A 78 9.36 -7.57 10.65
N ASN A 79 9.94 -8.68 11.12
CA ASN A 79 10.64 -9.60 10.24
C ASN A 79 9.74 -10.71 9.69
N ALA A 80 8.47 -10.71 10.13
CA ALA A 80 7.45 -11.70 9.83
C ALA A 80 8.00 -13.10 10.01
N ASP A 81 8.62 -13.39 11.14
CA ASP A 81 9.09 -14.74 11.49
C ASP A 81 8.13 -15.50 12.43
N GLY A 82 7.03 -14.85 12.80
CA GLY A 82 6.00 -15.40 13.66
C GLY A 82 6.33 -15.30 15.15
N VAL A 83 7.49 -14.74 15.54
CA VAL A 83 7.89 -14.56 16.93
C VAL A 83 8.42 -13.16 17.18
N ILE A 84 7.78 -12.44 18.09
CA ILE A 84 8.25 -11.08 18.45
C ILE A 84 9.45 -11.20 19.38
N THR A 85 10.61 -10.76 18.92
CA THR A 85 11.90 -10.85 19.62
C THR A 85 12.67 -9.53 19.58
N VAL A 86 13.86 -9.50 20.20
CA VAL A 86 14.77 -8.35 20.10
C VAL A 86 15.22 -8.08 18.64
N SER A 87 15.17 -9.08 17.75
CA SER A 87 15.46 -8.91 16.32
C SER A 87 14.49 -7.96 15.63
N ASP A 88 13.23 -7.93 16.09
CA ASP A 88 12.23 -6.98 15.63
C ASP A 88 12.53 -5.58 16.15
N ALA A 89 12.84 -5.47 17.45
CA ALA A 89 13.24 -4.20 18.03
C ALA A 89 14.45 -3.60 17.30
N ASP A 90 15.47 -4.40 16.98
CA ASP A 90 16.66 -3.96 16.25
C ASP A 90 16.34 -3.41 14.86
N LYS A 91 15.40 -4.03 14.13
CA LYS A 91 14.95 -3.53 12.82
C LYS A 91 14.14 -2.22 12.93
N ILE A 92 13.32 -2.05 13.97
CA ILE A 92 12.64 -0.77 14.26
C ILE A 92 13.67 0.32 14.53
N LEU A 93 14.67 0.02 15.37
CA LEU A 93 15.73 0.97 15.71
C LEU A 93 16.58 1.33 14.49
N ASP A 94 16.99 0.35 13.69
CA ASP A 94 17.75 0.56 12.45
C ASP A 94 16.96 1.45 11.47
N TYR A 95 15.65 1.21 11.32
CA TYR A 95 14.77 2.08 10.54
C TYR A 95 14.74 3.51 11.10
N TYR A 96 14.47 3.67 12.39
CA TYR A 96 14.36 4.97 13.05
C TYR A 96 15.64 5.80 12.93
N VAL A 97 16.80 5.19 13.20
CA VAL A 97 18.12 5.84 13.12
C VAL A 97 18.45 6.26 11.69
N LYS A 98 18.24 5.37 10.70
CA LYS A 98 18.47 5.69 9.28
C LYS A 98 17.52 6.78 8.79
N ASN A 99 16.26 6.77 9.23
CA ASN A 99 15.31 7.82 8.90
C ASN A 99 15.76 9.18 9.47
N ALA A 100 16.18 9.22 10.74
CA ALA A 100 16.70 10.43 11.38
C ALA A 100 18.00 10.94 10.71
N ALA A 101 18.83 10.04 10.18
CA ALA A 101 20.04 10.39 9.44
C ALA A 101 19.79 10.76 7.97
N GLY A 102 18.54 10.72 7.48
CA GLY A 102 18.20 10.91 6.06
C GLY A 102 18.72 9.78 5.14
N GLN A 103 19.07 8.63 5.71
CA GLN A 103 19.61 7.44 5.04
C GLN A 103 18.55 6.33 4.94
N LYS A 104 17.27 6.69 4.94
CA LYS A 104 16.17 5.74 4.76
C LYS A 104 16.28 5.08 3.38
N ILE A 105 16.45 3.76 3.36
CA ILE A 105 16.45 2.98 2.12
C ILE A 105 15.10 2.25 2.02
N LEU A 106 14.10 2.94 1.48
CA LEU A 106 12.84 2.31 1.10
C LEU A 106 13.11 1.28 0.00
N GLY A 107 12.42 0.14 0.05
CA GLY A 107 12.56 -0.95 -0.91
C GLY A 107 13.71 -1.91 -0.64
N ASP A 108 14.60 -1.66 0.32
CA ASP A 108 15.61 -2.62 0.80
C ASP A 108 14.93 -3.66 1.71
N ALA A 109 14.12 -4.51 1.09
CA ALA A 109 13.30 -5.54 1.73
C ALA A 109 14.16 -6.67 2.32
N ASN A 110 15.37 -6.89 1.82
CA ASN A 110 16.28 -7.92 2.31
C ASN A 110 17.26 -7.41 3.40
N GLY A 111 17.40 -6.10 3.56
CA GLY A 111 18.21 -5.45 4.59
C GLY A 111 19.71 -5.36 4.27
N ASN A 112 20.13 -5.55 3.02
CA ASN A 112 21.54 -5.52 2.61
C ASN A 112 22.08 -4.10 2.36
N GLY A 113 21.23 -3.07 2.42
CA GLY A 113 21.62 -1.67 2.25
C GLY A 113 21.63 -1.19 0.79
N THR A 114 21.09 -1.98 -0.14
CA THR A 114 20.88 -1.60 -1.55
C THR A 114 19.46 -1.98 -1.98
N VAL A 115 18.92 -1.33 -3.00
CA VAL A 115 17.63 -1.69 -3.58
C VAL A 115 17.87 -2.31 -4.94
N ASP A 116 17.66 -3.62 -5.06
CA ASP A 116 17.94 -4.39 -6.27
C ASP A 116 16.91 -5.50 -6.53
N LEU A 117 17.18 -6.37 -7.52
CA LEU A 117 16.27 -7.47 -7.87
C LEU A 117 16.11 -8.51 -6.75
N ASN A 118 17.04 -8.60 -5.80
CA ASN A 118 16.91 -9.49 -4.65
C ASN A 118 15.80 -9.00 -3.70
N ASP A 119 15.60 -7.69 -3.57
CA ASP A 119 14.47 -7.14 -2.82
C ASP A 119 13.14 -7.46 -3.48
N VAL A 120 13.08 -7.30 -4.81
CA VAL A 120 11.92 -7.68 -5.62
C VAL A 120 11.55 -9.15 -5.39
N LEU A 121 12.54 -10.05 -5.47
CA LEU A 121 12.34 -11.48 -5.22
C LEU A 121 11.93 -11.78 -3.78
N LYS A 122 12.47 -11.05 -2.80
CA LYS A 122 12.12 -11.19 -1.39
C LYS A 122 10.65 -10.86 -1.15
N VAL A 123 10.20 -9.71 -1.65
CA VAL A 123 8.80 -9.26 -1.55
C VAL A 123 7.87 -10.22 -2.28
N GLN A 124 8.25 -10.66 -3.49
CA GLN A 124 7.46 -11.61 -4.27
C GLN A 124 7.28 -12.95 -3.55
N THR A 125 8.37 -13.48 -3.00
CA THR A 125 8.36 -14.75 -2.27
C THR A 125 7.51 -14.65 -1.01
N PHE A 126 7.61 -13.53 -0.28
CA PHE A 126 6.75 -13.27 0.86
C PHE A 126 5.28 -13.21 0.45
N CYS A 127 4.92 -12.44 -0.57
CA CYS A 127 3.53 -12.33 -1.03
C CYS A 127 2.94 -13.68 -1.47
N ALA A 128 3.76 -14.56 -2.06
CA ALA A 128 3.31 -15.86 -2.53
C ALA A 128 3.14 -16.88 -1.37
N THR A 129 4.03 -16.84 -0.38
CA THR A 129 4.11 -17.89 0.64
C THR A 129 3.58 -17.48 2.01
N HIS A 130 3.53 -16.18 2.29
CA HIS A 130 3.37 -15.59 3.63
C HIS A 130 4.27 -16.28 4.66
N SER A 131 5.45 -16.74 4.23
CA SER A 131 6.31 -17.61 5.02
C SER A 131 6.97 -16.85 6.16
N THR A 132 6.84 -17.43 7.35
CA THR A 132 7.51 -17.01 8.58
C THR A 132 9.03 -17.25 8.59
N GLN A 133 9.63 -17.57 7.45
CA GLN A 133 11.09 -17.72 7.30
C GLN A 133 11.68 -16.75 6.29
N SER A 134 10.89 -15.78 5.83
CA SER A 134 11.34 -14.82 4.83
C SER A 134 12.43 -13.87 5.36
N ASN A 135 12.48 -13.58 6.66
CA ASN A 135 13.34 -12.54 7.26
C ASN A 135 13.38 -11.28 6.39
N ILE A 136 12.19 -10.83 5.99
CA ILE A 136 11.96 -9.62 5.22
C ILE A 136 11.99 -8.42 6.17
N ASN A 137 12.34 -7.22 5.69
CA ASN A 137 12.12 -5.99 6.44
C ASN A 137 10.77 -5.39 6.01
N LEU A 138 9.70 -5.65 6.77
CA LEU A 138 8.35 -5.21 6.41
C LEU A 138 8.20 -3.69 6.34
N ILE A 139 8.90 -2.96 7.21
CA ILE A 139 8.86 -1.49 7.23
C ILE A 139 9.47 -0.90 5.96
N ARG A 140 10.54 -1.51 5.45
CA ARG A 140 11.18 -1.06 4.20
C ARG A 140 10.47 -1.56 2.96
N ALA A 141 9.88 -2.75 3.05
CA ALA A 141 9.16 -3.39 1.96
C ALA A 141 7.80 -2.71 1.71
N ASP A 142 7.13 -2.21 2.73
CA ASP A 142 5.91 -1.39 2.64
C ASP A 142 6.28 0.03 2.16
N VAL A 143 6.45 0.15 0.84
CA VAL A 143 7.00 1.36 0.20
C VAL A 143 5.92 2.41 -0.07
N ASN A 144 4.65 2.00 -0.15
CA ASN A 144 3.52 2.92 -0.23
C ASN A 144 2.97 3.33 1.16
N ALA A 145 3.54 2.79 2.24
CA ALA A 145 3.23 3.10 3.64
C ALA A 145 1.75 2.89 4.00
N ASP A 146 1.09 1.92 3.35
CA ASP A 146 -0.33 1.67 3.58
C ASP A 146 -0.63 0.72 4.75
N GLY A 147 0.43 0.19 5.36
CA GLY A 147 0.38 -0.76 6.45
C GLY A 147 0.15 -2.20 6.00
N VAL A 148 0.12 -2.48 4.70
CA VAL A 148 -0.17 -3.77 4.08
C VAL A 148 0.84 -4.08 3.00
N MET A 149 1.93 -4.75 3.39
CA MET A 149 2.93 -5.21 2.43
C MET A 149 2.34 -6.28 1.47
N ASN A 150 2.28 -5.95 0.18
CA ASN A 150 1.64 -6.78 -0.84
C ASN A 150 2.24 -6.63 -2.27
N MET A 151 1.50 -7.08 -3.29
CA MET A 151 1.94 -7.05 -4.70
C MET A 151 2.10 -5.62 -5.26
N CYS A 152 1.49 -4.61 -4.62
CA CYS A 152 1.68 -3.20 -4.95
C CYS A 152 3.13 -2.77 -4.66
N ASP A 153 3.61 -3.09 -3.46
CA ASP A 153 4.99 -2.83 -3.04
C ASP A 153 6.02 -3.51 -3.93
N TYR A 154 5.77 -4.79 -4.24
CA TYR A 154 6.58 -5.55 -5.18
C TYR A 154 6.76 -4.80 -6.51
N LYS A 155 5.68 -4.26 -7.07
CA LYS A 155 5.71 -3.56 -8.36
C LYS A 155 6.43 -2.22 -8.27
N LEU A 156 6.23 -1.48 -7.19
CA LEU A 156 6.95 -0.23 -6.92
C LEU A 156 8.46 -0.46 -6.88
N ILE A 157 8.90 -1.44 -6.08
CA ILE A 157 10.32 -1.81 -5.99
C ILE A 157 10.83 -2.29 -7.36
N TYR A 158 10.06 -3.11 -8.07
CA TYR A 158 10.43 -3.59 -9.40
C TYR A 158 10.59 -2.45 -10.42
N PHE A 159 9.67 -1.49 -10.47
CA PHE A 159 9.75 -0.34 -11.36
C PHE A 159 10.89 0.60 -11.01
N TYR A 160 11.19 0.77 -9.73
CA TYR A 160 12.35 1.52 -9.29
C TYR A 160 13.66 0.87 -9.76
N VAL A 161 13.80 -0.44 -9.56
CA VAL A 161 14.99 -1.19 -10.00
C VAL A 161 15.15 -1.18 -11.53
N LEU A 162 14.05 -1.14 -12.29
CA LEU A 162 14.08 -0.97 -13.75
C LEU A 162 14.34 0.47 -14.22
N GLY A 163 14.42 1.45 -13.31
CA GLY A 163 14.57 2.87 -13.64
C GLY A 163 13.33 3.47 -14.31
N LYS A 164 12.14 2.87 -14.12
CA LYS A 164 10.87 3.44 -14.60
C LYS A 164 10.33 4.53 -13.68
N ILE A 165 10.73 4.52 -12.42
CA ILE A 165 10.45 5.56 -11.43
C ILE A 165 11.75 5.96 -10.73
N ASP A 166 11.89 7.25 -10.42
CA ASP A 166 13.12 7.80 -9.86
C ASP A 166 13.21 7.69 -8.32
N SER A 167 12.10 7.34 -7.66
CA SER A 167 12.01 7.28 -6.21
C SER A 167 10.90 6.33 -5.76
N LEU A 168 11.16 5.61 -4.67
CA LEU A 168 10.17 4.80 -3.94
C LEU A 168 9.37 5.60 -2.92
N TYR A 169 9.75 6.85 -2.65
CA TYR A 169 8.98 7.72 -1.77
C TYR A 169 7.84 8.36 -2.55
N VAL A 170 6.72 7.63 -2.64
CA VAL A 170 5.50 8.18 -3.17
C VAL A 170 4.32 7.48 -2.49
N ASN A 171 3.55 8.20 -1.66
CA ASN A 171 2.22 7.77 -1.27
C ASN A 171 1.33 7.79 -2.54
N TRP A 172 1.52 6.80 -3.42
CA TRP A 172 0.75 6.69 -4.66
C TRP A 172 -0.72 6.54 -4.34
N GLY A 173 -1.53 7.46 -4.86
CA GLY A 173 -2.95 7.58 -4.53
C GLY A 173 -3.28 8.47 -3.34
N ASP A 174 -2.30 9.00 -2.59
CA ASP A 174 -2.52 10.01 -1.54
C ASP A 174 -2.51 11.41 -2.17
N VAL A 175 -3.61 11.70 -2.83
CA VAL A 175 -3.79 12.92 -3.59
C VAL A 175 -4.01 14.10 -2.65
N ASP A 176 -4.54 13.88 -1.44
CA ASP A 176 -4.77 14.93 -0.45
C ASP A 176 -3.63 15.20 0.52
N SER A 177 -2.61 14.33 0.55
CA SER A 177 -1.38 14.43 1.36
C SER A 177 -1.63 14.35 2.86
N ASP A 178 -2.68 13.64 3.27
CA ASP A 178 -2.99 13.36 4.68
C ASP A 178 -2.22 12.15 5.24
N GLY A 179 -1.48 11.45 4.36
CA GLY A 179 -0.68 10.27 4.72
C GLY A 179 -1.41 8.94 4.50
N TYR A 180 -2.66 8.93 4.04
CA TYR A 180 -3.47 7.74 3.86
C TYR A 180 -4.13 7.73 2.47
N VAL A 181 -4.07 6.60 1.76
CA VAL A 181 -4.83 6.42 0.52
C VAL A 181 -6.24 5.95 0.86
N THR A 182 -7.24 6.81 0.64
CA THR A 182 -8.65 6.60 1.02
C THR A 182 -9.63 7.00 -0.09
N ASN A 183 -10.93 6.83 0.16
CA ASN A 183 -11.97 7.35 -0.74
C ASN A 183 -11.95 8.89 -0.85
N SER A 184 -11.33 9.59 0.11
CA SER A 184 -11.16 11.04 0.04
C SER A 184 -10.25 11.42 -1.12
N ASP A 185 -9.19 10.65 -1.37
CA ASP A 185 -8.27 10.86 -2.48
C ASP A 185 -8.91 10.64 -3.83
N ALA A 186 -9.67 9.55 -3.98
CA ALA A 186 -10.42 9.28 -5.21
C ALA A 186 -11.37 10.44 -5.53
N ARG A 187 -12.09 10.97 -4.53
CA ARG A 187 -12.99 12.12 -4.69
C ARG A 187 -12.26 13.42 -4.98
N LYS A 188 -11.11 13.64 -4.34
CA LYS A 188 -10.27 14.81 -4.61
C LYS A 188 -9.76 14.76 -6.04
N LEU A 189 -9.23 13.62 -6.46
CA LEU A 189 -8.74 13.42 -7.82
C LEU A 189 -9.84 13.63 -8.85
N GLU A 190 -11.01 13.00 -8.66
CA GLU A 190 -12.19 13.18 -9.52
C GLU A 190 -12.55 14.67 -9.66
N ARG A 191 -12.61 15.40 -8.54
CA ARG A 191 -12.87 16.84 -8.55
C ARG A 191 -11.78 17.63 -9.28
N ASP A 192 -10.51 17.27 -9.10
CA ASP A 192 -9.39 17.97 -9.72
C ASP A 192 -9.33 17.69 -11.24
N ILE A 193 -9.75 16.49 -11.70
CA ILE A 193 -9.99 16.17 -13.12
C ILE A 193 -11.09 17.03 -13.70
N LEU A 194 -12.26 17.09 -13.03
CA LEU A 194 -13.41 17.87 -13.49
C LEU A 194 -13.11 19.36 -13.63
N ASN A 195 -12.29 19.90 -12.72
CA ASN A 195 -11.91 21.31 -12.72
C ASN A 195 -10.67 21.61 -13.57
N ASN A 196 -10.05 20.60 -14.19
CA ASN A 196 -8.80 20.71 -14.93
C ASN A 196 -7.68 21.41 -14.11
N SER A 197 -7.59 21.06 -12.82
CA SER A 197 -6.74 21.73 -11.83
C SER A 197 -5.27 21.28 -11.85
N PHE A 198 -4.85 20.50 -12.85
CA PHE A 198 -3.51 19.88 -12.88
C PHE A 198 -2.36 20.79 -13.31
N THR A 199 -2.68 22.00 -13.76
CA THR A 199 -1.71 22.93 -14.36
C THR A 199 -0.61 23.40 -13.41
N ASN A 200 -0.82 23.28 -12.09
CA ASN A 200 0.14 23.71 -11.05
C ASN A 200 0.58 22.61 -10.09
N LEU A 201 0.34 21.34 -10.41
CA LEU A 201 0.83 20.24 -9.56
C LEU A 201 2.36 20.12 -9.63
N SER A 202 2.99 20.00 -8.47
CA SER A 202 4.38 19.61 -8.34
C SER A 202 4.61 18.24 -9.00
N ALA A 203 5.86 17.95 -9.36
CA ALA A 203 6.20 16.64 -9.94
C ALA A 203 5.85 15.47 -9.00
N ALA A 204 5.89 15.69 -7.68
CA ALA A 204 5.50 14.69 -6.70
C ALA A 204 3.98 14.48 -6.67
N GLU A 205 3.19 15.55 -6.72
CA GLU A 205 1.71 15.46 -6.75
C GLU A 205 1.21 14.80 -8.03
N ARG A 206 1.80 15.13 -9.20
CA ARG A 206 1.45 14.45 -10.45
C ARG A 206 1.74 12.96 -10.38
N ARG A 207 2.88 12.56 -9.81
CA ARG A 207 3.21 11.14 -9.60
C ARG A 207 2.28 10.44 -8.61
N ARG A 208 1.72 11.14 -7.62
CA ARG A 208 0.71 10.57 -6.71
C ARG A 208 -0.66 10.39 -7.38
N ALA A 209 -0.96 11.22 -8.36
CA ALA A 209 -2.23 11.24 -9.07
C ALA A 209 -2.27 10.29 -10.29
N ASP A 210 -1.16 10.14 -11.02
CA ASP A 210 -0.96 9.14 -12.08
C ASP A 210 -0.64 7.79 -11.43
N VAL A 211 -1.67 7.15 -10.87
CA VAL A 211 -1.54 5.90 -10.12
C VAL A 211 -1.53 4.70 -11.03
N ASN A 212 -1.85 4.79 -12.33
CA ASN A 212 -1.71 3.67 -13.27
C ASN A 212 -0.39 3.73 -14.06
N ILE A 213 0.36 4.84 -13.98
CA ILE A 213 1.66 5.10 -14.64
C ILE A 213 1.52 5.09 -16.17
N ASP A 214 0.36 5.47 -16.69
CA ASP A 214 0.15 5.56 -18.14
C ASP A 214 0.63 6.93 -18.68
N GLY A 215 1.03 7.84 -17.78
CA GLY A 215 1.51 9.18 -18.09
C GLY A 215 0.40 10.22 -18.23
N LYS A 216 -0.85 9.86 -17.90
CA LYS A 216 -2.01 10.74 -17.84
C LYS A 216 -2.55 10.76 -16.42
N ILE A 217 -3.34 11.80 -16.13
CA ILE A 217 -4.09 11.88 -14.89
C ILE A 217 -5.56 11.98 -15.30
N ASP A 218 -6.27 10.86 -15.22
CA ASP A 218 -7.65 10.76 -15.69
C ASP A 218 -8.52 9.81 -14.84
N ASN A 219 -9.71 9.47 -15.35
CA ASN A 219 -10.68 8.68 -14.58
C ASN A 219 -10.20 7.23 -14.33
N GLU A 220 -9.21 6.75 -15.09
CA GLU A 220 -8.59 5.45 -14.85
C GLU A 220 -7.79 5.45 -13.53
N ASP A 221 -7.17 6.57 -13.18
CA ASP A 221 -6.49 6.77 -11.90
C ASP A 221 -7.47 6.80 -10.72
N VAL A 222 -8.59 7.50 -10.87
CA VAL A 222 -9.66 7.53 -9.87
C VAL A 222 -10.19 6.11 -9.61
N ALA A 223 -10.42 5.35 -10.68
CA ALA A 223 -10.86 3.97 -10.59
C ALA A 223 -9.81 3.09 -9.90
N ALA A 224 -8.52 3.31 -10.17
CA ALA A 224 -7.43 2.59 -9.54
C ALA A 224 -7.32 2.88 -8.04
N ILE A 225 -7.44 4.15 -7.60
CA ILE A 225 -7.50 4.51 -6.16
C ILE A 225 -8.73 3.87 -5.50
N ALA A 226 -9.92 4.02 -6.11
CA ALA A 226 -11.15 3.45 -5.55
C ALA A 226 -11.10 1.91 -5.46
N PHE A 227 -10.47 1.26 -6.45
CA PHE A 227 -10.26 -0.19 -6.44
C PHE A 227 -9.27 -0.60 -5.34
N TYR A 228 -8.18 0.14 -5.17
CA TYR A 228 -7.21 -0.06 -4.11
C TYR A 228 -7.87 0.06 -2.73
N VAL A 229 -8.66 1.11 -2.49
CA VAL A 229 -9.38 1.32 -1.22
C VAL A 229 -10.41 0.23 -0.95
N SER A 230 -11.08 -0.29 -1.98
CA SER A 230 -12.15 -1.29 -1.82
C SER A 230 -11.69 -2.74 -1.75
N THR A 231 -10.46 -3.05 -2.19
CA THR A 231 -9.99 -4.44 -2.26
C THR A 231 -8.65 -4.68 -1.55
N SER A 232 -7.97 -3.62 -1.11
CA SER A 232 -6.56 -3.69 -0.66
C SER A 232 -5.65 -4.42 -1.67
N TYR A 233 -6.04 -4.39 -2.94
CA TYR A 233 -5.41 -5.11 -4.03
C TYR A 233 -5.36 -4.16 -5.23
N PHE A 234 -4.18 -3.91 -5.78
CA PHE A 234 -4.06 -3.12 -7.00
C PHE A 234 -3.74 -4.03 -8.18
N ASN A 235 -4.57 -3.98 -9.23
CA ASN A 235 -4.26 -4.64 -10.49
C ASN A 235 -3.87 -3.60 -11.53
N TRP A 236 -2.55 -3.40 -11.68
CA TRP A 236 -1.89 -2.46 -12.61
C TRP A 236 -2.09 -2.79 -14.10
N TYR A 237 -3.13 -3.53 -14.45
CA TYR A 237 -3.43 -3.96 -15.80
C TYR A 237 -4.92 -3.83 -16.10
N LYS A 238 -5.26 -2.79 -16.86
CA LYS A 238 -5.75 -2.95 -18.23
C LYS A 238 -5.02 -1.99 -19.15
#